data_AF-A0A972BVC6-F1
#
_entry.id   AF-A0A972BVC6-F1
#
_cell.length_a   1.000
_cell.length_b   1.000
_cell.length_c   1.000
_cell.angle_alpha   90.00
_cell.angle_beta   90.00
_cell.angle_gamma   90.00
#
_symmetry.space_group_name_H-M   'P 1'
#
loop_
_entity.id
_entity.type
_entity.pdbx_description
1 polymer ?
#
loop_
_entity_poly.entity_id
_entity_poly.type
_entity_poly.pdbx_seq_one_letter_code
_entity_poly.pdbx_strand_id
1 'polypeptide(L)' 'MRYVYLDVLIAINLVMNLVILLLTSSLAQVPAHPLRLLAGAATGAAYAVYLVLDPAPLAVGWSAKLAFSLLILI' A
#
# COMPACT_ATOMS: atom_id res chain seq x y z
N MET A 1 -24.59 1.46 -3.16
CA MET A 1 -23.71 0.35 -2.70
C MET A 1 -22.33 0.88 -2.31
N ARG A 2 -22.21 1.99 -1.55
CA ARG A 2 -20.99 2.83 -1.64
C ARG A 2 -19.83 2.44 -0.71
N TYR A 3 -20.04 1.77 0.43
CA TYR A 3 -18.94 1.48 1.38
C TYR A 3 -19.06 0.12 2.10
N VAL A 4 -19.70 -0.88 1.48
CA VAL A 4 -19.91 -2.21 2.13
C VAL A 4 -18.62 -3.04 2.22
N TYR A 5 -17.53 -2.61 1.58
CA TYR A 5 -16.28 -3.36 1.49
C TYR A 5 -15.05 -2.57 1.94
N LEU A 6 -15.21 -1.53 2.76
CA LEU A 6 -14.04 -0.76 3.23
C LEU A 6 -13.11 -1.66 4.06
N ASP A 7 -13.67 -2.47 4.96
CA ASP A 7 -12.91 -3.40 5.80
C ASP A 7 -12.20 -4.46 4.95
N VAL A 8 -12.90 -4.98 3.94
CA VAL A 8 -12.36 -5.96 2.98
C VAL A 8 -11.27 -5.33 2.12
N LEU A 9 -11.45 -4.08 1.67
CA LEU A 9 -10.48 -3.33 0.90
C LEU A 9 -9.19 -3.10 1.71
N ILE A 10 -9.34 -2.69 2.98
CA ILE A 10 -8.21 -2.50 3.89
C ILE A 10 -7.48 -3.82 4.10
N ALA A 11 -8.21 -4.89 4.46
CA ALA A 11 -7.62 -6.19 4.75
C ALA A 11 -6.88 -6.76 3.54
N ILE A 12 -7.50 -6.74 2.35
CA ILE A 12 -6.89 -7.26 1.13
C ILE A 12 -5.65 -6.44 0.76
N ASN A 13 -5.71 -5.11 0.78
CA ASN A 13 -4.55 -4.29 0.41
C ASN A 13 -3.41 -4.42 1.44
N LEU A 14 -3.72 -4.52 2.73
CA LEU A 14 -2.72 -4.73 3.77
C LEU A 14 -2.02 -6.08 3.58
N VAL A 15 -2.79 -7.17 3.42
CA VAL A 15 -2.23 -8.52 3.22
C VAL A 15 -1.44 -8.61 1.92
N MET A 16 -1.98 -8.12 0.80
CA MET A 16 -1.27 -8.13 -0.48
C MET A 16 0.05 -7.36 -0.42
N ASN A 17 0.02 -6.12 0.09
CA ASN A 17 1.24 -5.32 0.17
C ASN A 17 2.28 -5.96 1.09
N LEU A 18 1.84 -6.56 2.20
CA LEU A 18 2.74 -7.25 3.12
C LEU A 18 3.37 -8.50 2.48
N VAL A 19 2.59 -9.30 1.74
CA VAL A 19 3.09 -10.44 0.98
C VAL A 19 4.08 -10.00 -0.09
N ILE A 20 3.77 -8.96 -0.85
CA ILE A 20 4.66 -8.42 -1.89
C ILE A 20 5.98 -7.95 -1.26
N LEU A 21 5.93 -7.19 -0.17
CA LEU A 21 7.12 -6.69 0.51
C LEU A 21 7.96 -7.83 1.13
N LEU A 22 7.32 -8.84 1.71
CA LEU A 22 8.00 -10.04 2.22
C LEU A 22 8.70 -10.80 1.09
N LEU A 23 7.99 -11.10 0.00
CA LEU A 23 8.56 -11.79 -1.15
C LEU A 23 9.69 -10.97 -1.78
N THR A 24 9.52 -9.66 -1.90
CA THR A 24 10.55 -8.76 -2.42
C THR A 24 11.79 -8.76 -1.52
N SER A 25 11.63 -8.71 -0.19
CA SER A 25 12.76 -8.79 0.74
C SER A 25 13.48 -10.13 0.67
N SER A 26 12.74 -11.23 0.50
CA SER A 26 13.29 -12.57 0.34
C SER A 26 14.05 -12.73 -0.97
N LEU A 27 13.53 -12.19 -2.08
CA LEU A 27 14.16 -12.25 -3.40
C LEU A 27 15.39 -11.33 -3.48
N ALA A 28 15.31 -10.15 -2.87
CA ALA A 28 16.42 -9.20 -2.84
C ALA A 28 17.52 -9.58 -1.83
N GLN A 29 17.28 -10.58 -0.97
CA GLN A 29 18.17 -11.00 0.13
C GLN A 29 18.55 -9.83 1.06
N VAL A 30 17.69 -8.83 1.17
CA VAL A 30 17.92 -7.65 2.00
C VAL A 30 17.30 -7.87 3.37
N PRO A 31 18.03 -7.65 4.49
CA PRO A 31 17.45 -7.74 5.81
C PRO A 31 16.33 -6.70 5.96
N ALA A 32 15.09 -7.18 6.07
CA ALA A 32 13.92 -6.34 6.24
C ALA A 32 13.37 -6.49 7.66
N HIS A 33 13.25 -5.37 8.36
CA HIS A 33 12.65 -5.36 9.69
C HIS A 33 11.13 -5.53 9.59
N PRO A 34 10.49 -6.44 10.34
CA PRO A 34 9.06 -6.74 10.22
C PRO A 34 8.17 -5.51 10.44
N LEU A 35 8.54 -4.59 11.36
CA LEU A 35 7.83 -3.33 11.55
C LEU A 35 7.89 -2.42 10.31
N ARG A 36 8.99 -2.43 9.55
CA ARG A 36 9.14 -1.61 8.34
C ARG A 36 8.27 -2.15 7.21
N LEU A 37 8.19 -3.48 7.08
CA LEU A 37 7.30 -4.15 6.12
C LEU A 37 5.82 -3.87 6.45
N LEU A 38 5.44 -3.93 7.73
CA LEU A 38 4.10 -3.58 8.20
C LEU A 38 3.76 -2.10 7.92
N ALA A 39 4.69 -1.18 8.19
CA ALA A 39 4.50 0.24 7.93
C ALA A 39 4.35 0.54 6.43
N GLY A 40 5.15 -0.09 5.57
CA GLY A 40 5.04 0.02 4.11
C GLY A 40 3.70 -0.53 3.61
N ALA A 41 3.30 -1.71 4.11
CA ALA A 41 2.02 -2.32 3.76
C ALA A 41 0.81 -1.47 4.19
N ALA A 42 0.86 -0.92 5.41
CA ALA A 42 -0.17 -0.03 5.94
C ALA A 42 -0.27 1.27 5.16
N THR A 43 0.87 1.85 4.75
CA THR A 43 0.90 3.05 3.90
C THR A 43 0.24 2.78 2.54
N GLY A 44 0.54 1.66 1.90
CA GLY A 44 -0.10 1.27 0.64
C GLY A 44 -1.61 1.01 0.79
N ALA A 45 -2.04 0.40 1.89
CA ALA A 45 -3.45 0.19 2.18
C ALA A 45 -4.20 1.51 2.43
N ALA A 46 -3.59 2.45 3.18
CA ALA A 46 -4.13 3.78 3.42
C ALA A 46 -4.31 4.57 2.12
N TYR A 47 -3.35 4.48 1.19
CA TYR A 47 -3.46 5.10 -0.13
C TYR A 47 -4.62 4.53 -0.95
N ALA A 48 -4.81 3.20 -0.94
CA ALA A 48 -5.92 2.55 -1.63
C ALA A 48 -7.29 3.00 -1.07
N VAL A 49 -7.40 3.13 0.26
CA VAL A 49 -8.61 3.65 0.92
C VAL A 49 -8.86 5.11 0.55
N TYR A 50 -7.82 5.95 0.58
CA TYR A 50 -7.92 7.36 0.21
C TYR A 50 -8.44 7.53 -1.23
N LEU A 51 -7.90 6.77 -2.18
CA LEU A 51 -8.35 6.76 -3.58
C LEU A 51 -9.83 6.38 -3.76
N VAL A 52 -10.33 5.47 -2.93
CA VAL A 52 -11.73 5.02 -2.99
C VAL A 52 -12.68 6.03 -2.34
N LEU A 53 -12.23 6.73 -1.28
CA LEU A 53 -13.05 7.73 -0.58
C LEU A 53 -13.13 9.06 -1.32
N ASP A 54 -12.00 9.52 -1.87
CA ASP A 54 -11.90 10.78 -2.60
C ASP A 54 -11.03 10.61 -3.84
N PRO A 55 -11.62 10.24 -4.99
CA PRO A 55 -10.91 10.12 -6.26
C PRO A 55 -10.61 11.51 -6.84
N ALA A 56 -9.84 12.32 -6.12
CA ALA A 56 -9.36 13.61 -6.62
C ALA A 56 -8.41 13.39 -7.83
N PRO A 57 -8.50 14.19 -8.90
CA PRO A 57 -7.69 13.99 -10.11
C PRO A 57 -6.17 14.08 -9.84
N LEU A 58 -5.76 14.81 -8.78
CA LEU A 58 -4.38 14.87 -8.30
C LEU A 58 -3.90 13.57 -7.63
N ALA A 59 -4.79 12.84 -6.96
CA ALA A 59 -4.47 11.58 -6.28
C ALA A 59 -4.35 10.39 -7.25
N VAL A 60 -4.96 10.51 -8.44
CA VAL A 60 -4.98 9.48 -9.50
C VAL A 60 -3.79 9.62 -10.47
N GLY A 61 -3.12 10.77 -10.49
CA GLY A 61 -2.01 11.07 -11.39
C GLY A 61 -0.81 10.11 -11.22
N TRP A 62 -0.10 9.85 -12.32
CA TRP A 62 1.12 9.02 -12.33
C TRP A 62 2.19 9.50 -11.34
N SER A 63 2.28 10.81 -11.12
CA SER A 63 3.17 11.44 -10.15
C SER A 63 2.86 11.04 -8.70
N ALA A 64 1.58 10.98 -8.32
CA ALA A 64 1.16 10.55 -6.99
C ALA A 64 1.45 9.06 -6.76
N LYS A 65 1.23 8.22 -7.78
CA LYS A 65 1.57 6.79 -7.73
C LYS A 65 3.07 6.55 -7.54
N LEU A 66 3.91 7.30 -8.27
CA LEU A 66 5.37 7.19 -8.15
C LEU A 66 5.87 7.68 -6.78
N ALA A 67 5.33 8.78 -6.27
CA ALA A 67 5.69 9.30 -4.95
C ALA A 67 5.32 8.33 -3.82
N PHE A 68 4.13 7.73 -3.86
CA PHE A 68 3.71 6.75 -2.86
C PHE A 68 4.51 5.45 -2.95
N SER A 69 4.81 4.96 -4.16
CA SER A 69 5.68 3.80 -4.34
C SER A 69 7.10 4.03 -3.78
N LEU A 70 7.64 5.25 -3.91
CA LEU A 70 8.93 5.61 -3.31
C LEU A 70 8.84 5.66 -1.77
N LEU A 71 7.76 6.21 -1.23
CA LEU A 71 7.51 6.25 0.23
C LEU A 71 7.37 4.87 0.85
N ILE A 72 6.83 3.88 0.13
CA ILE A 72 6.74 2.49 0.58
C ILE A 72 8.13 1.83 0.66
N LEU A 73 9.10 2.34 -0.10
CA LEU A 73 10.43 1.74 -0.25
C LEU A 73 11.47 2.30 0.73
N ILE A 74 11.23 3.49 1.27
CA ILE A 74 12.06 4.17 2.29
C ILE A 74 11.65 3.68 3.69
#